data_AF-A0A955T5D9-F1
#
_entry.id   AF-A0A955T5D9-F1
#
_cell.length_a   1.000
_cell.length_b   1.000
_cell.length_c   1.000
_cell.angle_alpha   90.00
_cell.angle_beta   90.00
_cell.angle_gamma   90.00
#
_symmetry.space_group_name_H-M   'P 1'
#
loop_
_entity.id
_entity.type
_entity.pdbx_description
1 polymer ?
#
loop_
_entity_poly.entity_id
_entity_poly.type
_entity_poly.pdbx_seq_one_letter_code
_entity_poly.pdbx_strand_id
1 'polypeptide(L)'
;MKEGIEAYRDFRYSDSLKMLDRYLRDTQAPLHGRVEALVYGGASAWMLGDEGRARAFFQNVRSLDPWYRIDPDEFDPDIMGCFP
;
A
#
# COMPACT_ATOMS: atom_id res chain seq x y z
N MET A 1 -2.32 -10.52 -4.54
CA MET A 1 -1.60 -9.81 -3.47
C MET A 1 -0.10 -9.96 -3.64
N LYS A 2 0.49 -11.15 -3.44
CA LYS A 2 1.94 -11.38 -3.54
C LYS A 2 2.58 -10.82 -4.82
N GLU A 3 1.98 -11.09 -5.98
CA GLU A 3 2.43 -10.55 -7.28
C GLU A 3 2.44 -9.01 -7.33
N GLY A 4 1.48 -8.35 -6.65
CA GLY A 4 1.43 -6.89 -6.55
C GLY A 4 2.54 -6.32 -5.67
N ILE A 5 2.89 -7.02 -4.59
CA ILE A 5 4.01 -6.66 -3.71
C ILE A 5 5.35 -6.86 -4.44
N GLU A 6 5.50 -7.97 -5.16
CA GLU A 6 6.66 -8.24 -6.01
C GLU A 6 6.80 -7.17 -7.09
N ALA A 7 5.70 -6.75 -7.74
CA ALA A 7 5.71 -5.66 -8.71
C ALA A 7 6.16 -4.33 -8.09
N TYR A 8 5.81 -4.02 -6.83
CA TYR A 8 6.34 -2.83 -6.14
C TYR A 8 7.85 -2.93 -5.95
N ARG A 9 8.35 -4.08 -5.47
CA ARG A 9 9.79 -4.32 -5.26
C ARG A 9 10.59 -4.30 -6.55
N ASP A 10 9.97 -4.63 -7.69
CA ASP A 10 10.55 -4.50 -9.03
C ASP A 10 10.41 -3.08 -9.62
N PHE A 11 9.96 -2.09 -8.84
CA PHE A 11 9.70 -0.71 -9.28
C PHE A 11 8.60 -0.57 -10.36
N ARG A 12 7.77 -1.60 -10.55
CA ARG A 12 6.62 -1.62 -11.47
C ARG A 12 5.35 -1.12 -10.77
N TYR A 13 5.37 0.12 -10.30
CA TYR A 13 4.34 0.68 -9.42
C TYR A 13 2.92 0.72 -10.03
N SER A 14 2.80 0.99 -11.33
CA SER A 14 1.49 0.98 -12.01
C SER A 14 0.89 -0.44 -12.02
N ASP A 15 1.71 -1.47 -12.21
CA ASP A 15 1.25 -2.86 -12.20
C ASP A 15 0.93 -3.31 -10.78
N SER A 16 1.76 -2.93 -9.81
CA SER A 16 1.51 -3.14 -8.39
C SER A 16 0.13 -2.60 -7.98
N LEU A 17 -0.17 -1.33 -8.29
CA LEU A 17 -1.47 -0.73 -8.02
C LEU A 17 -2.64 -1.52 -8.61
N LYS A 18 -2.56 -1.89 -9.89
CA LYS A 18 -3.63 -2.65 -10.56
C LYS A 18 -3.90 -4.00 -9.87
N MET A 19 -2.82 -4.70 -9.49
CA MET A 19 -2.91 -6.01 -8.84
C MET A 19 -3.42 -5.91 -7.39
N LEU A 20 -2.98 -4.90 -6.65
CA LEU A 20 -3.39 -4.66 -5.26
C LEU A 20 -4.82 -4.14 -5.18
N ASP A 21 -5.25 -3.25 -6.08
CA ASP A 21 -6.65 -2.84 -6.20
C ASP A 21 -7.59 -4.02 -6.42
N ARG A 22 -7.20 -4.94 -7.31
CA ARG A 22 -7.98 -6.15 -7.57
C ARG A 22 -8.13 -6.99 -6.31
N TYR A 23 -7.07 -7.11 -5.53
CA TYR A 23 -7.10 -7.82 -4.26
C TYR A 23 -7.98 -7.11 -3.22
N LEU A 24 -7.93 -5.77 -3.14
CA LEU A 24 -8.75 -5.00 -2.21
C LEU A 24 -10.26 -5.04 -2.51
N ARG A 25 -10.64 -5.37 -3.76
CA ARG A 25 -12.04 -5.61 -4.14
C ARG A 25 -12.56 -6.97 -3.69
N ASP A 26 -11.68 -7.89 -3.29
CA ASP A 26 -12.08 -9.18 -2.72
C ASP A 26 -12.56 -8.99 -1.27
N THR A 27 -13.86 -9.13 -1.06
CA THR A 27 -14.49 -8.99 0.26
C THR A 27 -14.11 -10.10 1.24
N GLN A 28 -13.56 -11.22 0.75
CA GLN A 28 -13.12 -12.35 1.58
C GLN A 28 -11.63 -12.25 1.97
N ALA A 29 -10.91 -11.23 1.49
CA ALA A 29 -9.50 -11.06 1.79
C ALA A 29 -9.30 -10.88 3.32
N PRO A 30 -8.35 -11.63 3.93
CA PRO A 30 -8.05 -11.49 5.35
C PRO A 30 -7.56 -10.08 5.68
N LEU A 31 -7.85 -9.61 6.90
CA LEU A 31 -7.51 -8.26 7.36
C LEU A 31 -6.04 -7.91 7.11
N HIS A 32 -5.12 -8.80 7.49
CA HIS A 32 -3.68 -8.59 7.32
C HIS A 32 -3.30 -8.34 5.85
N GLY A 33 -3.81 -9.18 4.94
CA GLY A 33 -3.54 -8.99 3.51
C GLY A 33 -4.15 -7.70 2.96
N ARG A 34 -5.31 -7.28 3.46
CA ARG A 34 -5.91 -5.98 3.09
C ARG A 34 -5.05 -4.81 3.56
N VAL A 35 -4.53 -4.88 4.79
CA VAL A 35 -3.60 -3.88 5.34
C VAL A 35 -2.34 -3.81 4.49
N GLU A 36 -1.67 -4.94 4.22
CA GLU A 36 -0.49 -4.96 3.35
C GLU A 36 -0.79 -4.37 1.97
N ALA A 37 -1.88 -4.79 1.33
CA ALA A 37 -2.25 -4.30 0.01
C ALA A 37 -2.51 -2.78 -0.02
N LEU A 38 -3.06 -2.21 1.05
CA LEU A 38 -3.20 -0.75 1.19
C LEU A 38 -1.86 -0.07 1.40
N VAL A 39 -0.95 -0.64 2.18
CA VAL A 39 0.39 -0.06 2.42
C VAL A 39 1.20 -0.02 1.13
N TYR A 40 1.37 -1.16 0.44
CA TYR A 40 2.10 -1.20 -0.84
C TYR A 40 1.36 -0.46 -1.95
N GLY A 41 0.02 -0.43 -1.91
CA GLY A 41 -0.78 0.37 -2.83
C GLY A 41 -0.56 1.86 -2.63
N GLY A 42 -0.54 2.32 -1.37
CA GLY A 42 -0.22 3.69 -0.99
C GLY A 42 1.19 4.09 -1.37
N ALA A 43 2.17 3.23 -1.09
CA ALA A 43 3.55 3.42 -1.50
C ALA A 43 3.68 3.51 -3.04
N SER A 44 3.03 2.61 -3.77
CA SER A 44 3.03 2.64 -5.24
C SER A 44 2.39 3.91 -5.81
N ALA A 45 1.28 4.38 -5.23
CA ALA A 45 0.64 5.63 -5.61
C ALA A 45 1.55 6.84 -5.34
N TRP A 46 2.24 6.85 -4.19
CA TRP A 46 3.22 7.88 -3.84
C TRP A 46 4.36 7.94 -4.87
N MET A 47 4.95 6.79 -5.21
CA MET A 47 6.04 6.72 -6.19
C MET A 47 5.63 7.13 -7.61
N LEU A 48 4.34 7.10 -7.91
CA LEU A 48 3.77 7.61 -9.18
C LEU A 48 3.37 9.09 -9.13
N GLY A 49 3.53 9.76 -7.99
CA GLY A 49 3.13 11.16 -7.77
C GLY A 49 1.64 11.36 -7.48
N ASP A 50 0.88 10.29 -7.21
CA ASP A 50 -0.54 10.36 -6.84
C ASP A 50 -0.70 10.42 -5.32
N GLU A 51 -0.33 11.58 -4.74
CA GLU A 51 -0.37 11.80 -3.30
C GLU A 51 -1.78 11.66 -2.71
N GLY A 52 -2.80 12.10 -3.44
CA GLY A 52 -4.19 12.04 -2.98
C GLY A 52 -4.62 10.60 -2.74
N ARG A 53 -4.29 9.72 -3.69
CA ARG A 53 -4.57 8.29 -3.56
C ARG A 53 -3.70 7.61 -2.51
N ALA A 54 -2.42 7.97 -2.43
CA ALA A 54 -1.52 7.45 -1.40
C ALA A 54 -2.08 7.73 0.01
N ARG A 55 -2.47 8.98 0.28
CA ARG A 55 -3.08 9.38 1.56
C ARG A 55 -4.37 8.63 1.85
N ALA A 56 -5.24 8.45 0.86
CA ALA A 56 -6.48 7.69 1.04
C ALA A 56 -6.21 6.23 1.44
N PHE A 57 -5.21 5.59 0.84
CA PHE A 57 -4.81 4.24 1.23
C PHE A 57 -4.25 4.20 2.66
N PHE A 58 -3.36 5.11 3.03
CA PHE A 58 -2.80 5.15 4.38
C PHE A 58 -3.85 5.45 5.45
N GLN A 59 -4.82 6.34 5.18
CA GLN A 59 -5.96 6.57 6.07
C GLN A 59 -6.83 5.30 6.25
N ASN A 60 -7.00 4.51 5.19
CA ASN A 60 -7.69 3.23 5.29
C ASN A 60 -6.92 2.23 6.16
N VAL A 61 -5.58 2.20 6.08
CA VAL A 61 -4.75 1.38 6.98
C VAL A 61 -5.03 1.77 8.43
N ARG A 62 -4.98 3.07 8.77
CA ARG A 62 -5.25 3.55 10.13
C ARG A 62 -6.65 3.20 10.64
N SER A 63 -7.64 3.15 9.74
CA SER A 63 -9.01 2.77 10.08
C SER A 63 -9.17 1.26 10.34
N LEU A 64 -8.35 0.43 9.67
CA LEU A 64 -8.38 -1.03 9.79
C LEU A 64 -7.46 -1.56 10.89
N ASP A 65 -6.27 -0.97 11.03
CA ASP A 65 -5.24 -1.30 12.01
C ASP A 65 -4.54 -0.02 12.50
N PRO A 66 -5.08 0.64 13.55
CA PRO A 66 -4.52 1.86 14.12
C PRO A 66 -3.11 1.70 14.72
N TRP A 67 -2.65 0.48 14.93
CA TRP A 67 -1.35 0.19 15.54
C TRP A 67 -0.30 -0.20 14.50
N TYR A 68 -0.68 -0.33 13.23
CA TYR A 68 0.22 -0.65 12.15
C TYR A 68 1.35 0.38 12.05
N ARG A 69 2.58 -0.12 11.90
CA ARG A 69 3.78 0.66 11.67
C ARG A 69 4.41 0.20 10.37
N ILE A 70 4.76 1.17 9.53
CA ILE A 70 5.57 0.89 8.35
C ILE A 70 6.95 0.42 8.78
N ASP A 71 7.46 -0.61 8.11
CA ASP A 71 8.82 -1.09 8.28
C ASP A 71 9.80 -0.13 7.56
N PRO A 72 10.71 0.53 8.30
CA PRO A 72 11.66 1.47 7.71
C PRO A 72 12.69 0.80 6.78
N ASP A 73 12.90 -0.52 6.89
CA ASP A 73 13.83 -1.23 6.01
C ASP A 73 13.19 -1.58 4.65
N GLU A 74 11.87 -1.45 4.52
CA GLU A 74 11.12 -1.84 3.33
C GLU A 74 10.60 -0.65 2.50
N PHE A 75 10.40 0.52 3.11
CA PHE A 75 9.81 1.67 2.47
C PHE A 75 10.72 2.89 2.49
N ASP A 76 10.63 3.70 1.44
CA ASP A 76 11.37 4.96 1.33
C ASP A 76 11.02 5.90 2.51
N PRO A 77 12.00 6.61 3.10
CA PRO A 77 11.76 7.59 4.17
C PRO A 77 10.70 8.64 3.86
N ASP A 78 10.54 9.05 2.60
CA ASP A 78 9.52 10.02 2.22
C ASP A 78 8.10 9.44 2.37
N ILE A 79 7.94 8.13 2.12
CA ILE A 79 6.67 7.42 2.35
C ILE A 79 6.39 7.36 3.84
N MET A 80 7.41 7.10 4.67
CA MET A 80 7.27 7.08 6.12
C MET A 80 6.83 8.44 6.66
N GLY A 81 7.41 9.54 6.16
CA GLY A 81 7.01 10.90 6.54
C GLY A 81 5.58 11.26 6.15
N CYS A 82 5.02 10.57 5.16
CA CYS A 82 3.67 10.80 4.66
C CYS A 82 2.63 9.81 5.19
N PHE A 83 3.07 8.77 5.90
CA PHE A 83 2.22 7.86 6.64
C PHE A 83 1.96 8.44 8.05
N PRO A 84 0.79 9.04 8.30
CA PRO A 84 0.51 9.76 9.53
C PRO A 84 0.37 8.87 10.77
#